data_AF-A0A7C2N7G9-F1
#
_entry.id   AF-A0A7C2N7G9-F1
#
_cell.length_a   1.000
_cell.length_b   1.000
_cell.length_c   1.000
_cell.angle_alpha   90.00
_cell.angle_beta   90.00
_cell.angle_gamma   90.00
#
_symmetry.space_group_name_H-M   'P 1'
#
loop_
_entity.id
_entity.type
_entity.pdbx_description
1 polymer ?
#
loop_
_entity_poly.entity_id
_entity_poly.type
_entity_poly.pdbx_seq_one_letter_code
_entity_poly.pdbx_strand_id
1 'polypeptide(L)'
;MNFLAIGMGLYAGLTVYLGFAVLAIRNISRERMGMLNAIAGGLLGYLFAEISVELVEKPEEMARKGMWVDYIVYAVTTSLALIATLVGLAYLERYMKTRRPNSKDWARVGMRMDPWTLSLLLAIGLGIHNLGEGLGIGSAISIEDLGLALLLSIGFAIHNITEGFAISSPLLAVRLAESLPDGGSIHDSRRLATRLLILGAIAGLPTALGALVLSSIPPNELVLDVGMTAAAGSIIYAVFNMNLSALGQLKGDPVKFWISIFTGFLIAISVETALAAMNIPI
;
A
#
# COMPACT_ATOMS: atom_id res chain seq x y z
N MET A 1 14.20 23.12 7.37
CA MET A 1 14.23 21.67 7.03
C MET A 1 12.87 21.01 7.30
N ASN A 2 12.22 21.21 8.45
CA ASN A 2 10.95 20.54 8.78
C ASN A 2 9.79 20.84 7.82
N PHE A 3 9.63 22.09 7.36
CA PHE A 3 8.61 22.43 6.36
C PHE A 3 8.85 21.77 5.00
N LEU A 4 10.11 21.57 4.62
CA LEU A 4 10.48 20.88 3.39
C LEU A 4 10.13 19.40 3.49
N ALA A 5 10.47 18.75 4.60
CA ALA A 5 10.13 17.35 4.85
C ALA A 5 8.61 17.10 4.82
N ILE A 6 7.85 17.95 5.51
CA ILE A 6 6.38 17.89 5.47
C ILE A 6 5.87 18.11 4.04
N GLY A 7 6.40 19.11 3.32
CA GLY A 7 5.98 19.42 1.95
C GLY A 7 6.21 18.26 0.98
N MET A 8 7.39 17.64 1.04
CA MET A 8 7.76 16.50 0.19
C MET A 8 6.98 15.24 0.56
N GLY A 9 6.78 14.98 1.86
CA GLY A 9 5.95 13.87 2.31
C GLY A 9 4.47 14.06 1.96
N LEU A 10 3.92 15.29 2.04
CA LEU A 10 2.57 15.58 1.57
C LEU A 10 2.45 15.45 0.05
N TYR A 11 3.44 15.92 -0.71
CA TYR A 11 3.46 15.76 -2.16
C TYR A 11 3.40 14.27 -2.54
N ALA A 12 4.29 13.45 -1.97
CA ALA A 12 4.31 12.01 -2.20
C ALA A 12 2.99 11.34 -1.77
N GLY A 13 2.62 11.46 -0.50
CA GLY A 13 1.49 10.73 0.06
C GLY A 13 0.11 11.15 -0.45
N LEU A 14 -0.11 12.43 -0.80
CA LEU A 14 -1.42 12.87 -1.29
C LEU A 14 -1.70 12.44 -2.73
N THR A 15 -0.71 11.93 -3.46
CA THR A 15 -0.96 11.35 -4.80
C THR A 15 -1.84 10.09 -4.76
N VAL A 16 -2.02 9.46 -3.59
CA VAL A 16 -3.03 8.39 -3.37
C VAL A 16 -4.41 8.80 -3.89
N TYR A 17 -4.80 10.07 -3.76
CA TYR A 17 -6.09 10.54 -4.25
C TYR A 17 -6.23 10.42 -5.78
N LEU A 18 -5.14 10.50 -6.54
CA LEU A 18 -5.18 10.32 -7.99
C LEU A 18 -5.54 8.88 -8.38
N GLY A 19 -5.13 7.90 -7.57
CA GLY A 19 -5.49 6.50 -7.76
C GLY A 19 -6.99 6.21 -7.66
N PHE A 20 -7.75 7.08 -6.97
CA PHE A 20 -9.21 6.96 -6.87
C PHE A 20 -9.93 7.20 -8.21
N ALA A 21 -9.22 7.66 -9.25
CA ALA A 21 -9.75 7.83 -10.59
C ALA A 21 -10.34 6.54 -11.18
N VAL A 22 -9.96 5.35 -10.70
CA VAL A 22 -10.60 4.08 -11.10
C VAL A 22 -12.11 4.07 -10.84
N LEU A 23 -12.57 4.81 -9.84
CA LEU A 23 -14.00 4.98 -9.57
C LEU A 23 -14.72 5.78 -10.65
N ALA A 24 -14.03 6.36 -11.64
CA ALA A 24 -14.69 6.91 -12.82
C ALA A 24 -15.38 5.82 -13.67
N ILE A 25 -14.95 4.55 -13.57
CA ILE A 25 -15.53 3.43 -14.30
C ILE A 25 -16.99 3.21 -13.85
N ARG A 26 -17.95 3.48 -14.74
CA ARG A 26 -19.40 3.35 -14.45
C ARG A 26 -19.90 1.93 -14.67
N ASN A 27 -19.52 1.30 -15.77
CA ASN A 27 -20.00 -0.02 -16.18
C ASN A 27 -18.89 -1.05 -15.99
N ILE A 28 -18.85 -1.66 -14.81
CA ILE A 28 -17.86 -2.68 -14.47
C ILE A 28 -18.53 -4.03 -14.27
N SER A 29 -18.01 -5.07 -14.94
CA SER A 29 -18.43 -6.45 -14.67
C SER A 29 -17.68 -6.98 -13.46
N ARG A 30 -18.26 -7.97 -12.76
CA ARG A 30 -17.60 -8.69 -11.67
C ARG A 30 -16.21 -9.21 -12.07
N GLU A 31 -16.10 -9.73 -13.29
CA GLU A 31 -14.83 -10.24 -13.82
C GLU A 31 -13.79 -9.13 -13.98
N ARG A 32 -14.16 -8.00 -14.60
CA ARG A 32 -13.23 -6.87 -14.78
C ARG A 32 -12.75 -6.31 -13.45
N MET A 33 -13.64 -6.21 -12.45
CA MET A 33 -13.26 -5.85 -11.09
C MET A 33 -12.24 -6.83 -10.50
N GLY A 34 -12.47 -8.14 -10.67
CA GLY A 34 -11.53 -9.18 -10.29
C GLY A 34 -10.15 -9.03 -10.94
N MET A 35 -10.11 -8.77 -12.24
CA MET A 35 -8.85 -8.54 -12.96
C MET A 35 -8.13 -7.28 -12.46
N LEU A 36 -8.84 -6.17 -12.27
CA LEU A 36 -8.27 -4.93 -11.75
C LEU A 36 -7.71 -5.10 -10.34
N ASN A 37 -8.43 -5.80 -9.46
CA ASN A 37 -7.95 -6.10 -8.11
C ASN A 37 -6.71 -7.02 -8.12
N ALA A 38 -6.66 -8.01 -9.01
CA ALA A 38 -5.49 -8.87 -9.17
C ALA A 38 -4.29 -8.12 -9.75
N ILE A 39 -4.49 -7.21 -10.72
CA ILE A 39 -3.45 -6.30 -11.22
C ILE A 39 -2.93 -5.42 -10.08
N ALA A 40 -3.81 -4.85 -9.26
CA ALA A 40 -3.43 -4.08 -8.08
C ALA A 40 -2.58 -4.91 -7.12
N GLY A 41 -2.96 -6.16 -6.86
CA GLY A 41 -2.22 -7.06 -5.98
C GLY A 41 -0.86 -7.46 -6.56
N GLY A 42 -0.73 -7.54 -7.88
CA GLY A 42 0.54 -7.75 -8.59
C GLY A 42 1.50 -6.56 -8.47
N LEU A 43 0.98 -5.33 -8.63
CA LEU A 43 1.76 -4.09 -8.44
C LEU A 43 2.32 -4.02 -7.00
N LEU A 44 1.46 -4.21 -5.99
CA LEU A 44 1.88 -4.25 -4.59
C LEU A 44 2.83 -5.42 -4.29
N GLY A 45 2.65 -6.57 -4.96
CA GLY A 45 3.51 -7.74 -4.80
C GLY A 45 4.94 -7.49 -5.28
N TYR A 46 5.10 -6.67 -6.33
CA TYR A 46 6.41 -6.22 -6.78
C TYR A 46 7.10 -5.31 -5.75
N LEU A 47 6.38 -4.30 -5.24
CA LEU A 47 6.90 -3.39 -4.21
C LEU A 47 7.36 -4.15 -2.96
N PHE A 48 6.58 -5.15 -2.53
CA PHE A 48 7.00 -6.01 -1.42
C PHE A 48 8.32 -6.74 -1.71
N ALA A 49 8.51 -7.24 -2.94
CA ALA A 49 9.73 -7.94 -3.32
C ALA A 49 10.95 -7.02 -3.28
N GLU A 50 10.82 -5.79 -3.79
CA GLU A 50 11.88 -4.77 -3.79
C GLU A 50 12.33 -4.44 -2.36
N ILE A 51 11.40 -4.05 -1.49
CA ILE A 51 11.71 -3.69 -0.10
C ILE A 51 12.28 -4.89 0.66
N SER A 52 11.81 -6.11 0.36
CA SER A 52 12.32 -7.31 1.02
C SER A 52 13.80 -7.58 0.72
N VAL A 53 14.27 -7.20 -0.48
CA VAL A 53 15.70 -7.31 -0.83
C VAL A 53 16.51 -6.30 -0.04
N GLU A 54 16.08 -5.04 0.01
CA GLU A 54 16.75 -3.98 0.77
C GLU A 54 16.89 -4.33 2.26
N LEU A 55 15.82 -4.88 2.87
CA LEU A 55 15.79 -5.23 4.29
C LEU A 55 16.78 -6.32 4.73
N VAL A 56 17.25 -7.16 3.80
CA VAL A 56 18.23 -8.21 4.13
C VAL A 56 19.67 -7.75 3.95
N GLU A 57 19.93 -6.66 3.21
CA GLU A 57 21.28 -6.19 2.90
C GLU A 57 22.05 -5.82 4.17
N LYS A 58 21.40 -5.10 5.10
CA LYS A 58 22.05 -4.60 6.31
C LYS A 58 22.44 -5.71 7.29
N PRO A 59 21.55 -6.65 7.68
CA PRO A 59 21.96 -7.82 8.45
C PRO A 59 23.12 -8.60 7.79
N GLU A 60 23.07 -8.82 6.48
CA GLU A 60 24.15 -9.53 5.78
C GLU A 60 25.47 -8.77 5.83
N GLU A 61 25.46 -7.44 5.71
CA GLU A 61 26.63 -6.60 5.86
C GLU A 61 27.28 -6.77 7.23
N MET A 62 26.47 -6.74 8.31
CA MET A 62 26.94 -6.95 9.68
C MET A 62 27.59 -8.32 9.85
N ALA A 63 26.96 -9.37 9.30
CA ALA A 63 27.48 -10.74 9.37
C ALA A 63 28.81 -10.88 8.62
N ARG A 64 28.92 -10.32 7.40
CA ARG A 64 30.17 -10.32 6.61
C ARG A 64 31.32 -9.63 7.32
N LYS A 65 31.04 -8.59 8.10
CA LYS A 65 32.03 -7.86 8.92
C LYS A 65 32.37 -8.57 10.24
N GLY A 66 31.75 -9.71 10.55
CA GLY A 66 31.92 -10.43 11.81
C GLY A 66 31.24 -9.74 13.00
N MET A 67 30.36 -8.77 12.76
CA MET A 67 29.63 -8.01 13.78
C MET A 67 28.35 -8.75 14.16
N TRP A 68 28.52 -9.92 14.79
CA TRP A 68 27.43 -10.85 15.08
C TRP A 68 26.37 -10.30 16.05
N VAL A 69 26.77 -9.42 16.97
CA VAL A 69 25.83 -8.76 17.89
C VAL A 69 24.88 -7.85 17.11
N ASP A 70 25.42 -7.01 16.24
CA ASP A 70 24.61 -6.12 15.40
C ASP A 70 23.71 -6.92 14.46
N TYR A 71 24.25 -7.97 13.81
CA TYR A 71 23.44 -8.90 13.02
C TYR A 71 22.23 -9.43 13.80
N ILE A 72 22.43 -9.92 15.03
CA ILE A 72 21.34 -10.43 15.88
C ILE A 72 20.35 -9.32 16.21
N VAL A 73 20.82 -8.11 16.53
CA VAL A 73 19.95 -6.96 16.82
C VAL A 73 19.06 -6.63 15.62
N TYR A 74 19.63 -6.45 14.44
CA TYR A 74 18.86 -6.19 13.22
C TYR A 74 17.89 -7.33 12.91
N ALA A 75 18.37 -8.58 12.88
CA ALA A 75 17.53 -9.74 12.55
C ALA A 75 16.35 -9.93 13.52
N VAL A 76 16.57 -9.77 14.83
CA VAL A 76 15.50 -9.91 15.83
C VAL A 76 14.52 -8.75 15.75
N THR A 77 15.01 -7.50 15.68
CA THR A 77 14.14 -6.33 15.69
C THR A 77 13.26 -6.23 14.44
N THR A 78 13.82 -6.49 13.25
CA THR A 78 13.03 -6.52 11.99
C THR A 78 12.03 -7.68 12.01
N SER A 79 12.44 -8.88 12.45
CA SER A 79 11.51 -10.02 12.58
C SER A 79 10.34 -9.71 13.53
N LEU A 80 10.61 -9.08 14.67
CA LEU A 80 9.57 -8.67 15.61
C LEU A 80 8.67 -7.58 15.02
N ALA A 81 9.22 -6.61 14.29
CA ALA A 81 8.46 -5.57 13.61
C ALA A 81 7.51 -6.14 12.54
N LEU A 82 8.00 -7.10 11.75
CA LEU A 82 7.21 -7.81 10.74
C LEU A 82 6.04 -8.57 11.39
N ILE A 83 6.33 -9.38 12.41
CA ILE A 83 5.33 -10.16 13.14
C ILE A 83 4.31 -9.22 13.79
N ALA A 84 4.77 -8.19 14.50
CA ALA A 84 3.89 -7.23 15.18
C ALA A 84 2.95 -6.54 14.19
N THR A 85 3.46 -6.13 13.02
CA THR A 85 2.65 -5.49 11.98
C THR A 85 1.58 -6.43 11.43
N LEU A 86 1.96 -7.66 11.05
CA LEU A 86 1.03 -8.65 10.50
C LEU A 86 -0.03 -9.06 11.51
N VAL A 87 0.38 -9.33 12.75
CA VAL A 87 -0.53 -9.68 13.85
C VAL A 87 -1.46 -8.51 14.16
N GLY A 88 -0.95 -7.28 14.23
CA GLY A 88 -1.74 -6.08 14.46
C GLY A 88 -2.83 -5.89 13.41
N LEU A 89 -2.47 -5.98 12.13
CA LEU A 89 -3.42 -5.88 11.02
C LEU A 89 -4.44 -7.04 11.02
N ALA A 90 -4.01 -8.26 11.34
CA ALA A 90 -4.92 -9.40 11.45
C ALA A 90 -5.94 -9.25 12.60
N TYR A 91 -5.53 -8.74 13.76
CA TYR A 91 -6.44 -8.44 14.87
C TYR A 91 -7.40 -7.30 14.52
N LEU A 92 -6.91 -6.26 13.83
CA LEU A 92 -7.75 -5.18 13.34
C LEU A 92 -8.81 -5.69 12.34
N GLU A 93 -8.41 -6.54 11.39
CA GLU A 93 -9.32 -7.19 10.46
C GLU A 93 -10.41 -7.98 11.18
N ARG A 94 -10.02 -8.80 12.16
CA ARG A 94 -10.96 -9.57 12.99
C ARG A 94 -11.93 -8.66 13.72
N TYR A 95 -11.43 -7.58 14.32
CA TYR A 95 -12.25 -6.60 15.04
C TYR A 95 -13.27 -5.93 14.10
N MET A 96 -12.82 -5.47 12.93
CA MET A 96 -13.67 -4.80 11.95
C MET A 96 -14.74 -5.73 11.36
N LYS A 97 -14.37 -6.97 11.02
CA LYS A 97 -15.31 -8.00 10.54
C LYS A 97 -16.38 -8.35 11.58
N THR A 98 -16.03 -8.32 12.86
CA THR A 98 -16.99 -8.56 13.95
C THR A 98 -18.00 -7.41 14.07
N ARG A 99 -17.56 -6.16 13.88
CA ARG A 99 -18.41 -4.95 13.93
C ARG A 99 -19.25 -4.73 12.67
N ARG A 100 -18.75 -5.18 11.52
CA ARG A 100 -19.44 -5.11 10.22
C ARG A 100 -19.37 -6.46 9.51
N PRO A 101 -20.24 -7.41 9.89
CA PRO A 101 -20.31 -8.72 9.25
C PRO A 101 -20.59 -8.58 7.75
N ASN A 102 -20.01 -9.49 6.95
CA ASN A 102 -20.22 -9.49 5.51
C ASN A 102 -21.68 -9.82 5.18
N SER A 103 -22.31 -9.01 4.32
CA SER A 103 -23.69 -9.25 3.89
C SER A 103 -23.75 -10.32 2.79
N LYS A 104 -24.94 -10.93 2.61
CA LYS A 104 -25.17 -11.87 1.51
C LYS A 104 -25.02 -11.19 0.14
N ASP A 105 -25.32 -9.89 0.05
CA ASP A 105 -25.23 -9.13 -1.19
C ASP A 105 -23.79 -8.97 -1.66
N TRP A 106 -22.86 -8.68 -0.75
CA TRP A 106 -21.44 -8.62 -1.07
C TRP A 106 -20.87 -9.98 -1.50
N ALA A 107 -21.31 -11.08 -0.88
CA ALA A 107 -20.91 -12.42 -1.30
C ALA A 107 -21.34 -12.75 -2.75
N ARG A 108 -22.52 -12.28 -3.21
CA ARG A 108 -23.01 -12.49 -4.58
C ARG A 108 -22.09 -11.87 -5.64
N VAL A 109 -21.51 -10.72 -5.34
CA VAL A 109 -20.54 -10.03 -6.21
C VAL A 109 -19.10 -10.51 -6.00
N GLY A 110 -18.88 -11.57 -5.22
CA GLY A 110 -17.57 -12.18 -5.01
C GLY A 110 -16.71 -11.51 -3.94
N MET A 111 -17.28 -10.61 -3.13
CA MET A 111 -16.57 -9.95 -2.05
C MET A 111 -16.55 -10.80 -0.78
N ARG A 112 -15.35 -11.00 -0.21
CA ARG A 112 -15.15 -11.76 1.04
C ARG A 112 -15.49 -10.96 2.31
N MET A 113 -15.54 -9.64 2.19
CA MET A 113 -15.91 -8.71 3.25
C MET A 113 -16.55 -7.47 2.65
N ASP A 114 -17.20 -6.67 3.49
CA ASP A 114 -17.79 -5.40 3.09
C ASP A 114 -16.74 -4.51 2.37
N PRO A 115 -17.07 -3.91 1.21
CA PRO A 115 -16.13 -3.11 0.42
C PRO A 115 -15.46 -1.99 1.21
N TRP A 116 -16.20 -1.32 2.09
CA TRP A 116 -15.64 -0.25 2.91
C TRP A 116 -14.67 -0.82 3.96
N THR A 117 -15.03 -1.93 4.60
CA THR A 117 -14.13 -2.63 5.54
C THR A 117 -12.81 -3.02 4.86
N LEU A 118 -12.87 -3.60 3.65
CA LEU A 118 -11.65 -3.93 2.89
C LEU A 118 -10.84 -2.67 2.55
N SER A 119 -11.50 -1.64 2.01
CA SER A 119 -10.84 -0.40 1.60
C SER A 119 -10.16 0.30 2.78
N LEU A 120 -10.78 0.29 3.96
CA LEU A 120 -10.21 0.87 5.18
C LEU A 120 -9.04 0.05 5.72
N LEU A 121 -9.10 -1.28 5.67
CA LEU A 121 -7.95 -2.12 6.02
C LEU A 121 -6.77 -1.89 5.08
N LEU A 122 -7.03 -1.76 3.77
CA LEU A 122 -6.01 -1.41 2.78
C LEU A 122 -5.45 -0.02 3.04
N ALA A 123 -6.29 0.98 3.30
CA ALA A 123 -5.82 2.34 3.61
C ALA A 123 -4.96 2.40 4.88
N ILE A 124 -5.30 1.62 5.92
CA ILE A 124 -4.49 1.55 7.15
C ILE A 124 -3.17 0.82 6.89
N GLY A 125 -3.20 -0.31 6.20
CA GLY A 125 -1.99 -1.05 5.83
C GLY A 125 -1.05 -0.19 5.00
N LEU A 126 -1.55 0.39 3.91
CA LEU A 126 -0.76 1.25 3.03
C LEU A 126 -0.37 2.57 3.71
N GLY A 127 -1.13 3.05 4.70
CA GLY A 127 -0.70 4.14 5.58
C GLY A 127 0.52 3.78 6.45
N ILE A 128 0.64 2.54 6.91
CA ILE A 128 1.85 2.06 7.60
C ILE A 128 3.02 1.98 6.61
N HIS A 129 2.78 1.54 5.38
CA HIS A 129 3.78 1.57 4.31
C HIS A 129 4.29 2.98 4.04
N ASN A 130 3.38 3.92 3.83
CA ASN A 130 3.67 5.31 3.55
C ASN A 130 4.37 6.03 4.70
N LEU A 131 4.14 5.59 5.95
CA LEU A 131 4.97 6.04 7.06
C LEU A 131 6.45 5.70 6.83
N GLY A 132 6.75 4.48 6.38
CA GLY A 132 8.10 4.03 6.01
C GLY A 132 8.71 4.84 4.88
N GLU A 133 7.97 5.07 3.80
CA GLU A 133 8.37 5.98 2.71
C GLU A 133 8.74 7.37 3.24
N GLY A 134 7.89 7.90 4.12
CA GLY A 134 8.13 9.16 4.83
C GLY A 134 9.45 9.13 5.60
N LEU A 135 9.72 8.09 6.37
CA LEU A 135 10.97 7.95 7.13
C LEU A 135 12.20 8.02 6.20
N GLY A 136 12.13 7.40 5.01
CA GLY A 136 13.17 7.50 3.98
C GLY A 136 13.42 8.95 3.51
N ILE A 137 12.35 9.69 3.16
CA ILE A 137 12.45 11.12 2.80
C ILE A 137 13.06 11.92 3.97
N GLY A 138 12.60 11.68 5.19
CA GLY A 138 13.08 12.37 6.39
C GLY A 138 14.57 12.11 6.64
N SER A 139 15.03 10.88 6.46
CA SER A 139 16.44 10.51 6.59
C SER A 139 17.32 11.18 5.54
N ALA A 140 16.89 11.21 4.28
CA ALA A 140 17.63 11.91 3.23
C ALA A 140 17.78 13.42 3.55
N ILE A 141 16.71 14.04 4.06
CA ILE A 141 16.74 15.45 4.48
C ILE A 141 17.67 15.67 5.67
N SER A 142 17.73 14.74 6.64
CA SER A 142 18.56 14.92 7.84
C SER A 142 20.06 14.82 7.56
N ILE A 143 20.45 14.18 6.46
CA ILE A 143 21.83 14.16 5.95
C ILE A 143 22.10 15.23 4.87
N GLU A 144 21.18 16.18 4.70
CA GLU A 144 21.25 17.27 3.71
C GLU A 144 21.32 16.80 2.24
N ASP A 145 20.90 15.56 1.95
CA ASP A 145 20.82 15.03 0.59
C ASP A 145 19.45 15.33 -0.04
N LEU A 146 19.34 16.56 -0.56
CA LEU A 146 18.13 17.03 -1.23
C LEU A 146 17.84 16.28 -2.53
N GLY A 147 18.88 15.78 -3.20
CA GLY A 147 18.73 14.95 -4.39
C GLY A 147 18.00 13.67 -4.01
N LEU A 148 18.57 12.88 -3.10
CA LEU A 148 17.94 11.64 -2.64
C LEU A 148 16.52 11.86 -2.11
N ALA A 149 16.28 12.93 -1.34
CA ALA A 149 14.94 13.25 -0.86
C ALA A 149 13.94 13.49 -2.02
N LEU A 150 14.36 14.19 -3.08
CA LEU A 150 13.54 14.46 -4.27
C LEU A 150 13.28 13.18 -5.06
N LEU A 151 14.31 12.34 -5.26
CA LEU A 151 14.17 11.03 -5.90
C LEU A 151 13.11 10.19 -5.20
N LEU A 152 13.26 10.03 -3.88
CA LEU A 152 12.33 9.27 -3.06
C LEU A 152 10.92 9.86 -3.14
N SER A 153 10.78 11.17 -2.97
CA SER A 153 9.47 11.83 -3.01
C SER A 153 8.74 11.65 -4.36
N ILE A 154 9.45 11.70 -5.49
CA ILE A 154 8.89 11.47 -6.83
C ILE A 154 8.57 9.98 -7.05
N GLY A 155 9.47 9.07 -6.68
CA GLY A 155 9.23 7.63 -6.79
C GLY A 155 8.01 7.20 -5.99
N PHE A 156 7.95 7.60 -4.72
CA PHE A 156 6.83 7.35 -3.82
C PHE A 156 5.54 8.00 -4.32
N ALA A 157 5.58 9.21 -4.92
CA ALA A 157 4.40 9.81 -5.54
C ALA A 157 3.82 8.92 -6.66
N ILE A 158 4.65 8.25 -7.44
CA ILE A 158 4.18 7.34 -8.49
C ILE A 158 3.58 6.07 -7.87
N HIS A 159 4.23 5.51 -6.85
CA HIS A 159 3.77 4.32 -6.15
C HIS A 159 2.41 4.55 -5.48
N ASN A 160 2.27 5.68 -4.78
CA ASN A 160 1.07 6.09 -4.08
C ASN A 160 -0.17 6.20 -4.99
N ILE A 161 -0.01 6.54 -6.28
CA ILE A 161 -1.13 6.48 -7.25
C ILE A 161 -1.66 5.04 -7.38
N THR A 162 -0.77 4.05 -7.43
CA THR A 162 -1.16 2.63 -7.53
C THR A 162 -1.78 2.11 -6.24
N GLU A 163 -1.39 2.66 -5.09
CA GLU A 163 -2.02 2.38 -3.80
C GLU A 163 -3.44 2.92 -3.72
N GLY A 164 -3.66 4.15 -4.21
CA GLY A 164 -4.99 4.71 -4.32
C GLY A 164 -5.93 3.86 -5.16
N PHE A 165 -5.40 3.31 -6.26
CA PHE A 165 -6.11 2.32 -7.07
C PHE A 165 -6.47 1.07 -6.24
N ALA A 166 -5.51 0.50 -5.51
CA ALA A 166 -5.73 -0.64 -4.62
C ALA A 166 -6.83 -0.37 -3.57
N ILE A 167 -6.76 0.77 -2.88
CA ILE A 167 -7.68 1.17 -1.81
C ILE A 167 -9.11 1.36 -2.34
N SER A 168 -9.26 1.97 -3.51
CA SER A 168 -10.57 2.35 -4.05
C SER A 168 -11.22 1.25 -4.90
N SER A 169 -10.44 0.34 -5.48
CA SER A 169 -10.94 -0.74 -6.33
C SER A 169 -12.06 -1.60 -5.70
N PRO A 170 -12.05 -1.94 -4.38
CA PRO A 170 -13.14 -2.70 -3.78
C PRO A 170 -14.47 -1.93 -3.79
N LEU A 171 -14.43 -0.59 -3.74
CA LEU A 171 -15.62 0.26 -3.74
C LEU A 171 -16.37 0.23 -5.08
N LEU A 172 -15.75 -0.26 -6.16
CA LEU A 172 -16.45 -0.55 -7.43
C LEU A 172 -17.54 -1.60 -7.25
N ALA A 173 -17.43 -2.48 -6.24
CA ALA A 173 -18.45 -3.45 -5.91
C ALA A 173 -19.78 -2.78 -5.54
N VAL A 174 -19.76 -1.54 -5.02
CA VAL A 174 -20.99 -0.77 -4.73
C VAL A 174 -21.76 -0.51 -6.02
N ARG A 175 -21.09 -0.06 -7.08
CA ARG A 175 -21.72 0.18 -8.39
C ARG A 175 -22.26 -1.09 -9.02
N LEU A 176 -21.51 -2.18 -8.89
CA LEU A 176 -21.94 -3.48 -9.37
C LEU A 176 -23.19 -3.96 -8.60
N ALA A 177 -23.25 -3.76 -7.29
CA ALA A 177 -24.41 -4.11 -6.48
C ALA A 177 -25.65 -3.25 -6.80
N GLU A 178 -25.47 -1.95 -7.03
CA GLU A 178 -26.54 -1.04 -7.48
C GLU A 178 -27.15 -1.45 -8.83
N SER A 179 -26.39 -2.12 -9.69
CA SER A 179 -26.87 -2.61 -10.99
C SER A 179 -27.68 -3.91 -10.92
N LEU A 180 -27.79 -4.55 -9.75
CA LEU A 180 -28.55 -5.80 -9.59
C LEU A 180 -30.06 -5.52 -9.51
N PRO A 181 -30.93 -6.38 -10.09
CA PRO A 181 -32.39 -6.16 -10.14
C PRO A 181 -33.08 -5.95 -8.78
N ASP A 182 -32.54 -6.56 -7.71
CA ASP A 182 -33.04 -6.46 -6.33
C ASP A 182 -32.13 -5.57 -5.44
N GLY A 183 -31.21 -4.83 -6.04
CA GLY A 183 -30.19 -4.02 -5.37
C GLY A 183 -30.77 -2.78 -4.71
N GLY A 184 -31.26 -2.92 -3.48
CA GLY A 184 -31.78 -1.81 -2.69
C GLY A 184 -30.76 -0.69 -2.49
N SER A 185 -31.14 0.52 -2.91
CA SER A 185 -30.71 1.86 -2.46
C SER A 185 -29.41 1.93 -1.63
N ILE A 186 -28.24 1.79 -2.25
CA ILE A 186 -26.96 2.23 -1.67
C ILE A 186 -26.58 3.61 -2.23
N HIS A 187 -27.57 4.50 -2.37
CA HIS A 187 -27.31 5.88 -2.76
C HIS A 187 -26.95 6.72 -1.55
N ASP A 188 -25.64 6.95 -1.34
CA ASP A 188 -25.21 8.14 -0.62
C ASP A 188 -23.88 8.66 -1.18
N SER A 189 -23.95 9.36 -2.31
CA SER A 189 -22.80 9.97 -2.99
C SER A 189 -22.04 10.95 -2.08
N ARG A 190 -22.73 11.59 -1.12
CA ARG A 190 -22.11 12.46 -0.11
C ARG A 190 -21.26 11.63 0.87
N ARG A 191 -21.72 10.43 1.26
CA ARG A 191 -20.88 9.50 2.04
C ARG A 191 -19.67 9.01 1.25
N LEU A 192 -19.77 8.80 -0.07
CA LEU A 192 -18.63 8.32 -0.87
C LEU A 192 -17.49 9.34 -0.90
N ALA A 193 -17.78 10.61 -1.15
CA ALA A 193 -16.74 11.65 -1.15
C ALA A 193 -16.02 11.75 0.21
N THR A 194 -16.77 11.81 1.32
CA THR A 194 -16.20 11.81 2.67
C THR A 194 -15.39 10.55 2.96
N ARG A 195 -15.87 9.39 2.51
CA ARG A 195 -15.17 8.10 2.63
C ARG A 195 -13.82 8.13 1.91
N LEU A 196 -13.78 8.62 0.68
CA LEU A 196 -12.53 8.75 -0.09
C LEU A 196 -11.58 9.76 0.56
N LEU A 197 -12.10 10.90 1.02
CA LEU A 197 -11.29 11.87 1.79
C LEU A 197 -10.63 11.21 3.00
N ILE A 198 -11.39 10.44 3.79
CA ILE A 198 -10.86 9.72 4.95
C ILE A 198 -9.84 8.66 4.53
N LEU A 199 -10.14 7.83 3.53
CA LEU A 199 -9.23 6.76 3.09
C LEU A 199 -7.91 7.31 2.58
N GLY A 200 -7.94 8.34 1.73
CA GLY A 200 -6.73 8.98 1.22
C GLY A 200 -5.94 9.69 2.31
N ALA A 201 -6.60 10.23 3.33
CA ALA A 201 -5.91 10.85 4.46
C ALA A 201 -5.21 9.80 5.34
N ILE A 202 -5.89 8.68 5.63
CA ILE A 202 -5.33 7.57 6.41
C ILE A 202 -4.13 6.95 5.68
N ALA A 203 -4.21 6.78 4.36
CA ALA A 203 -3.12 6.22 3.58
C ALA A 203 -1.98 7.21 3.34
N GLY A 204 -2.28 8.46 2.93
CA GLY A 204 -1.28 9.39 2.43
C GLY A 204 -0.60 10.27 3.48
N LEU A 205 -1.32 10.76 4.49
CA LEU A 205 -0.75 11.66 5.50
C LEU A 205 0.40 11.06 6.34
N PRO A 206 0.43 9.75 6.62
CA PRO A 206 1.57 9.13 7.29
C PRO A 206 2.93 9.40 6.63
N THR A 207 3.00 9.59 5.31
CA THR A 207 4.23 9.98 4.61
C THR A 207 4.82 11.28 5.14
N ALA A 208 3.99 12.30 5.32
CA ALA A 208 4.42 13.57 5.88
C ALA A 208 4.86 13.44 7.35
N LEU A 209 4.19 12.57 8.11
CA LEU A 209 4.55 12.28 9.50
C LEU A 209 5.90 11.57 9.58
N GLY A 210 6.14 10.55 8.75
CA GLY A 210 7.42 9.84 8.69
C GLY A 210 8.57 10.78 8.31
N ALA A 211 8.36 11.62 7.29
CA ALA A 211 9.35 12.59 6.85
C ALA A 211 9.69 13.58 7.96
N LEU A 212 8.69 14.06 8.69
CA LEU A 212 8.91 14.94 9.83
C LEU A 212 9.74 14.26 10.93
N VAL A 213 9.43 13.02 11.29
CA VAL A 213 10.07 12.29 12.40
C VAL A 213 11.58 12.20 12.22
N LEU A 214 12.08 11.77 11.06
CA LEU A 214 13.52 11.61 10.84
C LEU A 214 14.22 12.84 10.29
N SER A 215 13.50 13.84 9.76
CA SER A 215 14.12 15.09 9.30
C SER A 215 14.75 15.93 10.42
N SER A 216 14.38 15.67 11.70
CA SER A 216 14.81 16.45 12.86
C SER A 216 15.75 15.69 13.81
N ILE A 217 16.09 14.45 13.50
CA ILE A 217 16.88 13.55 14.37
C ILE A 217 18.03 12.97 13.53
N PRO A 218 19.22 12.74 14.11
CA PRO A 218 20.28 12.01 13.42
C PRO A 218 19.75 10.68 12.88
N PRO A 219 20.09 10.31 11.63
CA PRO A 219 19.62 9.08 11.03
C PRO A 219 20.05 7.88 11.89
N ASN A 220 19.08 7.04 12.23
CA ASN A 220 19.30 5.77 12.92
C ASN A 220 18.84 4.65 11.98
N GLU A 221 19.80 3.95 11.39
CA GLU A 221 19.56 2.89 10.41
C GLU A 221 18.65 1.78 10.97
N LEU A 222 18.77 1.44 12.26
CA LEU A 222 17.90 0.44 12.88
C LEU A 222 16.43 0.92 12.95
N VAL A 223 16.20 2.21 13.20
CA VAL A 223 14.84 2.79 13.21
C VAL A 223 14.26 2.80 11.81
N LEU A 224 15.07 3.12 10.80
CA LEU A 224 14.69 3.03 9.39
C LEU A 224 14.33 1.60 9.00
N ASP A 225 15.19 0.63 9.29
CA ASP A 225 14.96 -0.79 8.96
C ASP A 225 13.71 -1.34 9.65
N VAL A 226 13.47 -0.99 10.92
CA VAL A 226 12.24 -1.36 11.62
C VAL A 226 11.00 -0.74 10.97
N GLY A 227 11.08 0.53 10.57
CA GLY A 227 10.01 1.23 9.86
C GLY A 227 9.72 0.62 8.48
N MET A 228 10.77 0.36 7.70
CA MET A 228 10.69 -0.28 6.38
C MET A 228 10.21 -1.73 6.49
N THR A 229 10.55 -2.44 7.56
CA THR A 229 10.03 -3.79 7.81
C THR A 229 8.55 -3.78 8.14
N ALA A 230 8.09 -2.80 8.94
CA ALA A 230 6.66 -2.60 9.15
C ALA A 230 5.95 -2.25 7.83
N ALA A 231 6.56 -1.40 6.99
CA ALA A 231 6.06 -1.07 5.67
C ALA A 231 5.91 -2.33 4.78
N ALA A 232 6.94 -3.16 4.67
CA ALA A 232 6.89 -4.43 3.93
C ALA A 232 5.81 -5.38 4.47
N GLY A 233 5.72 -5.52 5.80
CA GLY A 233 4.68 -6.33 6.47
C GLY A 233 3.25 -5.86 6.15
N SER A 234 3.06 -4.55 6.03
CA SER A 234 1.77 -3.97 5.68
C SER A 234 1.39 -4.16 4.21
N ILE A 235 2.37 -4.07 3.28
CA ILE A 235 2.14 -4.34 1.86
C ILE A 235 1.76 -5.80 1.65
N ILE A 236 2.51 -6.76 2.21
CA ILE A 236 2.19 -8.18 1.99
C ILE A 236 0.80 -8.53 2.53
N TYR A 237 0.39 -7.93 3.66
CA TYR A 237 -0.99 -8.05 4.16
C TYR A 237 -2.02 -7.50 3.15
N ALA A 238 -1.76 -6.34 2.54
CA ALA A 238 -2.62 -5.74 1.53
C ALA A 238 -2.70 -6.59 0.25
N VAL A 239 -1.56 -7.09 -0.24
CA VAL A 239 -1.45 -8.01 -1.38
C VAL A 239 -2.35 -9.23 -1.19
N PHE A 240 -2.25 -9.90 -0.04
CA PHE A 240 -3.08 -11.08 0.23
C PHE A 240 -4.56 -10.76 0.26
N ASN A 241 -4.97 -9.70 0.97
CA ASN A 241 -6.38 -9.34 1.06
C ASN A 241 -6.97 -8.95 -0.30
N MET A 242 -6.21 -8.24 -1.13
CA MET A 242 -6.68 -7.83 -2.44
C MET A 242 -6.76 -9.00 -3.41
N ASN A 243 -5.76 -9.88 -3.44
CA ASN A 243 -5.75 -11.06 -4.29
C ASN A 243 -6.80 -12.10 -3.87
N LEU A 244 -7.04 -12.29 -2.56
CA LEU A 244 -8.14 -13.14 -2.08
C LEU A 244 -9.51 -12.60 -2.50
N SER A 245 -9.69 -11.27 -2.53
CA SER A 245 -10.90 -10.64 -3.04
C SER A 245 -11.04 -10.83 -4.55
N ALA A 246 -9.95 -10.61 -5.30
CA ALA A 246 -9.90 -10.80 -6.75
C ALA A 246 -10.27 -12.22 -7.18
N LEU A 247 -9.72 -13.25 -6.51
CA LEU A 247 -10.03 -14.64 -6.79
C LEU A 247 -11.52 -14.96 -6.61
N GLY A 248 -12.14 -14.40 -5.57
CA GLY A 248 -13.57 -14.49 -5.34
C GLY A 248 -14.38 -13.87 -6.48
N GLN A 249 -13.97 -12.70 -6.95
CA GLN A 249 -14.62 -11.99 -8.06
C GLN A 249 -14.48 -12.74 -9.39
N LEU A 250 -13.32 -13.37 -9.64
CA LEU A 250 -13.04 -14.21 -10.82
C LEU A 250 -13.64 -15.61 -10.75
N LYS A 251 -14.44 -15.93 -9.73
CA LYS A 251 -15.03 -17.27 -9.50
C LYS A 251 -13.98 -18.39 -9.44
N GLY A 252 -12.77 -18.07 -8.99
CA GLY A 252 -11.69 -19.04 -8.90
C GLY A 252 -11.04 -19.43 -10.23
N ASP A 253 -11.28 -18.68 -11.32
CA ASP A 253 -10.60 -18.92 -12.61
C ASP A 253 -9.08 -18.68 -12.46
N PRO A 254 -8.24 -19.73 -12.54
CA PRO A 254 -6.82 -19.60 -12.27
C PRO A 254 -6.09 -18.83 -13.38
N VAL A 255 -6.53 -18.97 -14.64
CA VAL A 255 -5.84 -18.36 -15.78
C VAL A 255 -6.01 -16.85 -15.72
N LYS A 256 -7.25 -16.38 -15.55
CA LYS A 256 -7.52 -14.93 -15.43
C LYS A 256 -6.84 -14.32 -14.22
N PHE A 257 -6.83 -15.05 -13.11
CA PHE A 257 -6.21 -14.59 -11.86
C PHE A 257 -4.70 -14.40 -12.01
N TRP A 258 -3.97 -15.43 -12.46
CA TRP A 258 -2.53 -15.37 -12.59
C TRP A 258 -2.07 -14.40 -13.68
N ILE A 259 -2.73 -14.37 -14.84
CA ILE A 259 -2.42 -13.38 -15.89
C ILE A 259 -2.57 -11.96 -15.35
N SER A 260 -3.62 -11.68 -14.57
CA SER A 260 -3.85 -10.35 -14.01
C SER A 260 -2.78 -9.96 -12.98
N ILE A 261 -2.39 -10.87 -12.07
CA ILE A 261 -1.30 -10.63 -11.11
C ILE A 261 0.01 -10.33 -11.85
N PHE A 262 0.41 -11.18 -12.80
CA PHE A 262 1.65 -10.98 -13.55
C PHE A 262 1.61 -9.73 -14.43
N THR A 263 0.44 -9.36 -14.95
CA THR A 263 0.27 -8.08 -15.65
C THR A 263 0.59 -6.91 -14.71
N GLY A 264 0.08 -6.92 -13.48
CA GLY A 264 0.43 -5.91 -12.48
C GLY A 264 1.92 -5.87 -12.17
N PHE A 265 2.53 -7.03 -11.94
CA PHE A 265 3.96 -7.16 -11.66
C PHE A 265 4.83 -6.63 -12.81
N LEU A 266 4.48 -6.96 -14.07
CA LEU A 266 5.18 -6.47 -15.26
C LEU A 266 5.02 -4.96 -15.46
N ILE A 267 3.84 -4.40 -15.14
CA ILE A 267 3.64 -2.95 -15.16
C ILE A 267 4.56 -2.28 -14.15
N ALA A 268 4.66 -2.79 -12.92
CA ALA A 268 5.56 -2.24 -11.90
C ALA A 268 7.02 -2.21 -12.37
N ILE A 269 7.54 -3.36 -12.83
CA ILE A 269 8.90 -3.46 -13.40
C ILE A 269 9.11 -2.46 -14.53
N SER A 270 8.13 -2.35 -15.44
CA SER A 270 8.25 -1.47 -16.61
C SER A 270 8.31 -0.01 -16.20
N VAL A 271 7.52 0.40 -15.21
CA VAL A 271 7.53 1.76 -14.66
C VAL A 271 8.87 2.05 -14.01
N GLU A 272 9.36 1.18 -13.13
CA GLU A 272 10.64 1.37 -12.46
C GLU A 272 11.81 1.43 -13.45
N THR A 273 11.86 0.49 -14.39
CA THR A 273 12.90 0.46 -15.43
C THR A 273 12.88 1.72 -16.30
N ALA A 274 11.68 2.23 -16.63
CA ALA A 274 11.54 3.48 -17.38
C ALA A 274 12.05 4.68 -16.57
N LEU A 275 11.74 4.76 -15.27
CA LEU A 275 12.24 5.81 -14.38
C LEU A 275 13.76 5.77 -14.28
N ALA A 276 14.35 4.58 -14.13
CA ALA A 276 15.80 4.41 -14.11
C ALA A 276 16.45 4.84 -15.44
N ALA A 277 15.83 4.53 -16.58
CA ALA A 277 16.34 4.88 -17.91
C ALA A 277 16.24 6.37 -18.24
N MET A 278 15.33 7.12 -17.62
CA MET A 278 15.17 8.56 -17.85
C MET A 278 16.35 9.38 -17.33
N ASN A 279 17.31 8.74 -16.63
CA ASN A 279 18.55 9.35 -16.18
C ASN A 279 18.31 10.72 -15.56
N ILE A 280 17.21 10.84 -14.79
CA ILE A 280 16.79 12.09 -14.17
C ILE A 280 17.98 12.48 -13.31
N PRO A 281 18.69 13.59 -13.63
CA PRO A 281 19.78 14.05 -12.81
C PRO A 281 19.12 14.51 -11.52
N ILE A 282 19.41 13.79 -10.45
CA ILE A 282 18.95 14.11 -9.11
C ILE A 282 20.18 14.45 -8.28
#